data_AF-A0A514K023-F1
#
_entry.id   AF-A0A514K023-F1
#
_cell.length_a   1.000
_cell.length_b   1.000
_cell.length_c   1.000
_cell.angle_alpha   90.00
_cell.angle_beta   90.00
_cell.angle_gamma   90.00
#
_symmetry.space_group_name_H-M   'P 1'
#
loop_
_entity.id
_entity.type
_entity.pdbx_description
1 polymer ?
#
loop_
_entity_poly.entity_id
_entity_poly.type
_entity_poly.pdbx_seq_one_letter_code
_entity_poly.pdbx_strand_id
1 'polypeptide(L)' 'MDVTDFPDDLVQTQAAWNATYQALAAPRPRDTTALRHRLLLLSVRLWWHPYWEAQRPPEEQPLAI' A
#
# COMPACT_ATOMS: atom_id res chain seq x y z
N MET A 1 -15.89 -17.58 9.67
CA MET A 1 -14.62 -17.00 9.18
C MET A 1 -15.04 -15.82 8.34
N ASP A 2 -14.99 -14.61 8.90
CA ASP A 2 -15.23 -13.41 8.11
C ASP A 2 -14.18 -13.35 7.02
N VAL A 3 -14.61 -13.50 5.77
CA VAL A 3 -13.79 -13.14 4.61
C VAL A 3 -13.67 -11.63 4.66
N THR A 4 -12.50 -11.15 5.06
CA THR A 4 -12.16 -9.74 4.89
C THR A 4 -12.10 -9.48 3.38
N ASP A 5 -13.10 -8.77 2.86
CA ASP A 5 -13.12 -8.39 1.45
C ASP A 5 -12.22 -7.16 1.27
N PHE A 6 -11.01 -7.39 0.79
CA PHE A 6 -10.08 -6.31 0.50
C PHE A 6 -10.36 -5.75 -0.90
N PRO A 7 -10.37 -4.42 -1.07
CA PRO A 7 -10.48 -3.82 -2.39
C PRO A 7 -9.38 -4.33 -3.32
N ASP A 8 -9.76 -4.65 -4.56
CA ASP A 8 -8.81 -5.15 -5.57
C ASP A 8 -7.62 -4.22 -5.75
N ASP A 9 -7.85 -2.90 -5.75
CA ASP A 9 -6.79 -1.90 -5.92
C ASP A 9 -5.79 -1.88 -4.75
N LEU A 10 -6.24 -2.15 -3.52
CA LEU A 10 -5.37 -2.34 -2.37
C LEU A 10 -4.48 -3.57 -2.55
N VAL A 11 -5.08 -4.70 -2.92
CA VAL A 11 -4.36 -5.96 -3.15
C VAL A 11 -3.33 -5.82 -4.27
N GLN A 12 -3.72 -5.18 -5.38
CA GLN A 12 -2.81 -4.93 -6.50
C GLN A 12 -1.67 -3.98 -6.13
N THR A 13 -1.95 -2.95 -5.33
CA THR A 13 -0.92 -2.03 -4.85
C THR A 13 0.07 -2.77 -3.94
N GLN A 14 -0.40 -3.62 -3.04
CA GLN A 14 0.44 -4.44 -2.17
C GLN A 14 1.29 -5.44 -2.97
N ALA A 15 0.70 -6.10 -3.97
CA ALA A 15 1.42 -7.02 -4.85
C ALA A 15 2.53 -6.31 -5.64
N ALA A 16 2.24 -5.12 -6.18
CA ALA A 16 3.22 -4.29 -6.86
C ALA A 16 4.36 -3.83 -5.93
N TRP A 17 4.03 -3.51 -4.67
CA TRP A 17 5.01 -3.15 -3.65
C TRP A 17 5.96 -4.31 -3.34
N ASN A 18 5.41 -5.51 -3.11
CA ASN A 18 6.19 -6.73 -2.87
C ASN A 18 7.12 -7.04 -4.05
N ALA A 19 6.62 -6.99 -5.28
CA ALA A 19 7.42 -7.24 -6.48
C ALA A 19 8.55 -6.20 -6.64
N THR A 20 8.27 -4.92 -6.37
CA THR A 20 9.28 -3.85 -6.42
C THR A 20 10.36 -4.06 -5.35
N TYR A 21 9.97 -4.46 -4.14
CA TYR A 21 10.91 -4.76 -3.06
C TYR A 21 11.80 -5.96 -3.42
N GLN A 22 11.23 -7.04 -3.95
CA GLN A 22 11.99 -8.20 -4.39
C GLN A 22 13.00 -7.84 -5.49
N ALA A 23 12.60 -7.03 -6.48
CA ALA A 23 13.50 -6.55 -7.52
C ALA A 23 14.66 -5.72 -6.95
N LEU A 24 14.41 -4.91 -5.91
CA LEU A 24 15.44 -4.12 -5.24
C LEU A 24 16.36 -4.98 -4.36
N ALA A 25 15.84 -6.07 -3.79
CA ALA A 25 16.60 -7.01 -2.96
C ALA A 25 17.45 -7.99 -3.78
N ALA A 26 17.23 -8.08 -5.10
CA ALA A 26 17.99 -8.94 -5.98
C ALA A 26 19.48 -8.52 -6.04
N PRO A 27 20.43 -9.45 -6.23
CA PRO A 27 21.84 -9.11 -6.37
C PRO A 27 22.11 -8.20 -7.59
N ARG A 28 22.85 -7.11 -7.38
CA ARG A 28 23.19 -6.10 -8.41
C ARG A 28 21.95 -5.65 -9.22
N PRO A 29 20.95 -5.06 -8.57
CA PRO A 29 19.71 -4.69 -9.23
C PRO A 29 19.99 -3.61 -10.28
N ARG A 30 19.37 -3.75 -11.45
CA ARG A 30 19.35 -2.68 -12.46
C ARG A 30 18.33 -1.62 -12.04
N ASP A 31 18.50 -0.40 -12.53
CA ASP A 31 17.52 0.68 -12.35
C ASP A 31 17.16 1.00 -10.89
N THR A 32 18.14 0.90 -9.98
CA THR A 32 17.90 1.01 -8.54
C THR A 32 17.23 2.33 -8.12
N THR A 33 17.53 3.44 -8.79
CA THR A 33 16.86 4.74 -8.55
C THR A 33 15.38 4.66 -8.90
N ALA A 34 15.04 4.10 -10.06
CA ALA A 34 13.66 3.95 -10.49
C ALA A 34 12.88 3.00 -9.57
N LEU A 35 13.51 1.89 -9.15
CA LEU A 35 12.91 0.94 -8.20
C LEU A 35 12.66 1.58 -6.84
N ARG A 36 13.61 2.36 -6.30
CA ARG A 36 13.43 3.08 -5.03
C ARG A 36 12.33 4.14 -5.11
N HIS A 37 12.29 4.92 -6.20
CA HIS A 37 11.22 5.90 -6.41
C HIS A 37 9.85 5.21 -6.50
N ARG A 38 9.75 4.11 -7.25
CA ARG A 38 8.53 3.32 -7.33
C ARG A 38 8.11 2.77 -5.97
N LEU A 39 9.05 2.27 -5.18
CA LEU A 39 8.78 1.74 -3.84
C LEU A 39 8.21 2.84 -2.92
N LEU A 40 8.80 4.04 -2.92
CA LEU A 40 8.30 5.17 -2.13
C LEU A 40 6.87 5.57 -2.53
N LEU A 41 6.59 5.66 -3.83
CA LEU A 41 5.24 5.96 -4.33
C LEU A 41 4.22 4.91 -3.91
N LEU A 42 4.58 3.62 -3.99
CA LEU A 42 3.70 2.53 -3.57
C LEU A 42 3.49 2.51 -2.04
N SER A 43 4.53 2.80 -1.25
CA SER A 43 4.41 2.94 0.20
C SER A 43 3.44 4.06 0.58
N VAL A 44 3.52 5.23 -0.09
CA VAL A 44 2.57 6.33 0.14
C VAL A 44 1.15 5.92 -0.19
N ARG A 45 0.93 5.23 -1.32
CA ARG A 45 -0.41 4.76 -1.73
C ARG A 45 -1.00 3.74 -0.75
N LEU A 46 -0.20 2.80 -0.25
CA LEU A 46 -0.64 1.85 0.76
C LEU A 46 -0.98 2.56 2.07
N TRP A 47 -0.15 3.49 2.52
CA TRP A 47 -0.35 4.19 3.78
C TRP A 47 -1.60 5.06 3.79
N TRP A 48 -1.89 5.73 2.67
CA TRP A 48 -3.04 6.63 2.50
C TRP A 48 -4.26 5.95 1.86
N HIS A 49 -4.33 4.61 1.87
CA HIS A 49 -5.41 3.91 1.19
C HIS A 49 -6.77 4.15 1.88
N PRO A 50 -7.84 4.52 1.13
CA PRO A 50 -9.16 4.82 1.71
C PRO A 50 -9.77 3.68 2.52
N TYR A 51 -9.40 2.44 2.21
CA TYR A 51 -9.79 1.25 2.97
C TYR A 51 -9.51 1.42 4.48
N TRP A 52 -8.36 1.97 4.87
CA TRP A 52 -8.02 2.11 6.29
C TRP A 52 -8.92 3.11 7.02
N GLU A 53 -9.34 4.19 6.35
CA GLU A 53 -10.30 5.13 6.92
C GLU A 53 -11.70 4.54 6.97
N ALA A 54 -12.11 3.78 5.94
CA ALA A 54 -13.40 3.11 5.90
C ALA A 54 -13.55 2.01 6.98
N GLN A 55 -12.43 1.47 7.48
CA GLN A 55 -12.40 0.52 8.59
C GLN A 55 -12.35 1.21 9.97
N ARG A 56 -12.25 2.55 10.04
CA ARG A 56 -12.25 3.28 11.32
C ARG A 56 -13.68 3.25 11.91
N PRO A 57 -13.84 2.84 13.19
CA PRO A 57 -15.12 2.85 13.85
C PRO A 57 -15.75 4.26 13.89
N PRO A 58 -17.09 4.38 13.78
CA PRO A 58 -17.76 5.67 13.75
C PRO A 58 -17.58 6.51 15.02
N GLU A 59 -17.22 5.92 16.16
CA GLU A 59 -16.93 6.62 17.41
C GLU A 59 -15.63 7.44 17.42
N GLU A 60 -14.75 7.27 16.42
CA GLU A 60 -13.48 7.98 16.29
C GLU A 60 -13.47 9.02 15.15
N GLN A 61 -14.61 9.27 14.51
CA GLN A 61 -14.71 10.31 13.49
C GLN A 61 -14.87 11.68 14.17
N PRO A 62 -13.98 12.66 13.91
CA PRO A 62 -14.06 13.95 14.57
C PRO A 62 -15.40 14.60 14.22
N LEU A 63 -16.17 14.96 15.26
CA LEU A 63 -17.36 15.81 15.15
C LEU A 63 -16.99 17.03 14.29
N ALA A 64 -17.59 17.12 13.11
CA ALA A 64 -17.55 18.35 12.32
C ALA A 64 -18.21 19.45 13.16
N ILE A 65 -17.40 20.39 13.68
CA ILE A 65 -17.83 21.63 14.32
C ILE A 65 -17.94 22.71 13.25
#